data_AF-F4L8E4-F1
#
_entry.id   AF-F4L8E4-F1
#
_cell.length_a   1.000
_cell.length_b   1.000
_cell.length_c   1.000
_cell.angle_alpha   90.00
_cell.angle_beta   90.00
_cell.angle_gamma   90.00
#
_symmetry.space_group_name_H-M   'P 1'
#
loop_
_entity.id
_entity.type
_entity.pdbx_description
1 polymer ?
#
loop_
_entity_poly.entity_id
_entity_poly.type
_entity_poly.pdbx_seq_one_letter_code
_entity_poly.pdbx_strand_id
1 'polypeptide(L)'
;MSNLMTQQSHKSYLKITAFVIASFGPIFFFGTMLATSEPARWTLDFLSFPVDGVQNYEAATTRFLSALTGGFLVGWGVCIWCLQKWVYDLAPEGVRKAVLGGILAWFVFDSTGSIASGNASNALFNVIVLFLAVGPMWRPAKQN
;
A
#
# COMPACT_ATOMS: atom_id res chain seq x y z
N MET A 1 -17.67 20.12 1.80
CA MET A 1 -17.01 19.22 0.83
C MET A 1 -16.07 19.93 -0.18
N SER A 2 -15.94 21.26 -0.16
CA SER A 2 -15.11 22.02 -1.13
C SER A 2 -13.60 21.99 -0.88
N ASN A 3 -13.13 21.79 0.36
CA ASN A 3 -11.69 21.92 0.69
C ASN A 3 -10.80 20.72 0.32
N LEU A 4 -11.35 19.54 0.07
CA LEU A 4 -10.54 18.33 -0.23
C LEU A 4 -10.11 18.24 -1.71
N MET A 5 -10.75 18.99 -2.60
CA MET A 5 -10.56 18.92 -4.05
C MET A 5 -9.60 20.00 -4.58
N THR A 6 -8.71 20.51 -3.74
CA THR A 6 -7.71 21.51 -4.13
C THR A 6 -6.36 20.88 -4.41
N GLN A 7 -5.52 21.56 -5.21
CA GLN A 7 -4.16 21.07 -5.45
C GLN A 7 -3.35 20.95 -4.16
N GLN A 8 -3.50 21.88 -3.21
CA GLN A 8 -2.83 21.83 -1.92
C GLN A 8 -3.28 20.63 -1.07
N SER A 9 -4.57 20.34 -1.04
CA SER A 9 -5.12 19.19 -0.32
C SER A 9 -4.65 17.88 -0.92
N HIS A 10 -4.68 17.74 -2.25
CA HIS A 10 -4.14 16.56 -2.94
C HIS A 10 -2.64 16.37 -2.67
N LYS A 11 -1.86 17.45 -2.78
CA LYS A 11 -0.42 17.41 -2.49
C LYS A 11 -0.14 16.92 -1.06
N SER A 12 -0.92 17.40 -0.10
CA SER A 12 -0.80 16.97 1.29
C SER A 12 -1.24 15.50 1.46
N TYR A 13 -2.31 15.10 0.79
CA TYR A 13 -2.85 13.75 0.87
C TYR A 13 -1.90 12.69 0.28
N LEU A 14 -1.10 13.02 -0.73
CA LEU A 14 -0.08 12.11 -1.26
C LEU A 14 0.93 11.64 -0.19
N LYS A 15 1.16 12.41 0.88
CA LYS A 15 1.96 11.94 2.03
C LYS A 15 1.23 10.86 2.82
N ILE A 16 -0.09 11.00 2.97
CA ILE A 16 -0.94 9.97 3.60
C ILE A 16 -0.90 8.71 2.74
N THR A 17 -1.09 8.84 1.42
CA THR A 17 -0.96 7.72 0.47
C THR A 17 0.40 7.02 0.60
N ALA A 18 1.49 7.79 0.59
CA ALA A 18 2.84 7.27 0.76
C ALA A 18 3.00 6.53 2.10
N PHE A 19 2.48 7.09 3.19
CA PHE A 19 2.56 6.49 4.52
C PHE A 19 1.74 5.21 4.63
N VAL A 20 0.49 5.20 4.12
CA VAL A 20 -0.38 4.02 4.11
C VAL A 20 0.34 2.85 3.45
N ILE A 21 0.93 3.06 2.27
CA ILE A 21 1.67 2.02 1.53
C ILE A 21 2.97 1.64 2.24
N ALA A 22 3.80 2.63 2.61
CA ALA A 22 5.12 2.38 3.18
C ALA A 22 5.06 1.72 4.56
N SER A 23 4.01 1.96 5.35
CA SER A 23 3.94 1.51 6.75
C SER A 23 3.96 -0.02 6.90
N PHE A 24 3.42 -0.75 5.93
CA PHE A 24 3.51 -2.21 5.87
C PHE A 24 4.92 -2.71 5.54
N GLY A 25 5.72 -1.88 4.87
CA GLY A 25 7.07 -2.21 4.44
C GLY A 25 8.00 -2.67 5.58
N PRO A 26 8.20 -1.86 6.65
CA PRO A 26 8.98 -2.27 7.82
C PRO A 26 8.45 -3.53 8.50
N ILE A 27 7.12 -3.70 8.57
CA ILE A 27 6.51 -4.89 9.17
C ILE A 27 7.01 -6.15 8.45
N PHE A 28 6.88 -6.18 7.11
CA PHE A 28 7.33 -7.32 6.31
C PHE A 28 8.86 -7.43 6.20
N PHE A 29 9.60 -6.32 6.25
CA PHE A 29 11.06 -6.37 6.32
C PHE A 29 11.55 -7.06 7.60
N PHE A 30 10.99 -6.73 8.76
CA PHE A 30 11.32 -7.43 10.01
C PHE A 30 10.80 -8.88 10.02
N GLY A 31 9.80 -9.20 9.18
CA GLY A 31 9.39 -10.57 8.84
C GLY A 31 10.50 -11.47 8.29
N THR A 32 11.58 -10.90 7.77
CA THR A 32 12.70 -11.66 7.18
C THR A 32 13.57 -12.38 8.21
N MET A 33 13.48 -11.98 9.48
CA MET A 33 14.26 -12.51 10.59
C MET A 33 13.31 -13.17 11.58
N LEU A 34 13.56 -14.44 11.94
CA LEU A 34 12.68 -15.20 12.83
C LEU A 34 12.37 -14.46 14.13
N ALA A 35 13.40 -13.89 14.76
CA ALA A 35 13.29 -13.17 16.03
C ALA A 35 12.34 -11.95 16.00
N THR A 36 12.06 -11.39 14.83
CA THR A 36 11.20 -10.21 14.65
C THR A 36 10.02 -10.49 13.71
N SER A 37 9.74 -11.76 13.42
CA SER A 37 8.74 -12.14 12.41
C SER A 37 7.29 -12.06 12.88
N GLU A 38 7.04 -12.06 14.19
CA GLU A 38 5.69 -12.12 14.75
C GLU A 38 4.72 -11.04 14.25
N PRO A 39 5.09 -9.74 14.14
CA PRO A 39 4.20 -8.73 13.56
C PRO A 39 3.81 -9.03 12.12
N ALA A 40 4.74 -9.54 11.31
CA ALA A 40 4.49 -9.91 9.92
C ALA A 40 3.64 -11.18 9.81
N ARG A 41 3.90 -12.18 10.67
CA ARG A 41 3.10 -13.39 10.81
C ARG A 41 1.65 -13.06 11.14
N TRP A 42 1.45 -12.26 12.19
CA TRP A 42 0.12 -11.84 12.63
C TRP A 42 -0.60 -11.01 11.55
N THR A 43 0.12 -10.14 10.84
CA THR A 43 -0.46 -9.36 9.74
C THR A 43 -0.97 -10.28 8.62
N LEU A 44 -0.17 -11.27 8.18
CA LEU A 44 -0.64 -12.23 7.18
C LEU A 44 -1.82 -13.07 7.67
N ASP A 45 -1.80 -13.49 8.93
CA ASP A 45 -2.86 -14.27 9.57
C ASP A 45 -4.18 -13.49 9.60
N PHE A 46 -4.11 -12.21 9.97
CA PHE A 46 -5.26 -11.29 9.95
C PHE A 46 -5.81 -11.07 8.53
N LEU A 47 -4.94 -10.85 7.56
CA LEU A 47 -5.34 -10.66 6.16
C LEU A 47 -5.90 -11.95 5.54
N SER A 48 -5.42 -13.11 6.01
CA SER A 48 -5.83 -14.47 5.61
C SER A 48 -7.02 -15.03 6.42
N PHE A 49 -7.78 -14.17 7.11
CA PHE A 49 -8.87 -14.51 8.03
C PHE A 49 -9.56 -15.88 7.77
N PRO A 50 -9.73 -16.74 8.80
CA PRO A 50 -9.62 -16.46 10.24
C PRO A 50 -8.17 -16.37 10.77
N VAL A 51 -8.00 -15.71 11.91
CA VAL A 51 -6.70 -15.65 12.61
C VAL A 51 -6.50 -16.96 13.37
N ASP A 52 -5.76 -17.89 12.77
CA ASP A 52 -5.60 -19.28 13.24
C ASP A 52 -4.14 -19.70 13.46
N GLY A 53 -3.18 -18.84 13.10
CA GLY A 53 -1.77 -19.06 13.35
C GLY A 53 -1.07 -19.96 12.34
N VAL A 54 -1.70 -20.35 11.22
CA VAL A 54 -1.11 -21.31 10.28
C VAL A 54 0.01 -20.73 9.40
N GLN A 55 0.23 -19.42 9.45
CA GLN A 55 1.26 -18.73 8.66
C GLN A 55 2.68 -19.14 9.07
N ASN A 56 3.42 -19.79 8.17
CA ASN A 56 4.72 -20.39 8.47
C ASN A 56 5.90 -19.49 8.04
N TYR A 57 6.49 -18.77 9.01
CA TYR A 57 7.72 -17.98 8.83
C TYR A 57 9.03 -18.78 9.07
N GLU A 58 8.95 -20.05 9.45
CA GLU A 58 10.11 -20.96 9.47
C GLU A 58 10.57 -21.31 8.06
N ALA A 59 9.64 -21.34 7.11
CA ALA A 59 9.95 -21.50 5.69
C ALA A 59 10.77 -20.32 5.15
N ALA A 60 11.93 -20.62 4.59
CA ALA A 60 12.82 -19.62 3.98
C ALA A 60 12.14 -18.86 2.82
N THR A 61 11.24 -19.52 2.09
CA THR A 61 10.46 -18.90 1.00
C THR A 61 9.51 -17.83 1.52
N THR A 62 8.84 -18.04 2.65
CA THR A 62 7.97 -17.04 3.28
C THR A 62 8.76 -15.81 3.69
N ARG A 63 9.93 -16.01 4.34
CA ARG A 63 10.81 -14.90 4.73
C ARG A 63 11.35 -14.15 3.51
N PHE A 64 11.69 -14.86 2.43
CA PHE A 64 12.13 -14.25 1.19
C PHE A 64 11.03 -13.40 0.54
N LEU A 65 9.81 -13.93 0.44
CA LEU A 65 8.66 -13.15 -0.04
C LEU A 65 8.37 -11.95 0.85
N SER A 66 8.49 -12.10 2.18
CA SER A 66 8.38 -10.98 3.13
C SER A 66 9.43 -9.90 2.87
N ALA A 67 10.66 -10.27 2.51
CA ALA A 67 11.71 -9.32 2.13
C ALA A 67 11.32 -8.51 0.88
N LEU A 68 10.83 -9.21 -0.16
CA LEU A 68 10.38 -8.59 -1.40
C LEU A 68 9.22 -7.63 -1.14
N THR A 69 8.19 -8.09 -0.44
CA THR A 69 7.02 -7.27 -0.06
C THR A 69 7.45 -6.04 0.73
N GLY A 70 8.30 -6.21 1.75
CA GLY A 70 8.82 -5.11 2.55
C GLY A 70 9.55 -4.06 1.72
N GLY A 71 10.50 -4.50 0.89
CA GLY A 71 11.30 -3.64 0.03
C GLY A 71 10.48 -2.88 -1.00
N PHE A 72 9.57 -3.56 -1.71
CA PHE A 72 8.70 -2.92 -2.70
C PHE A 72 7.75 -1.90 -2.09
N LEU A 73 7.17 -2.18 -0.91
CA LEU A 73 6.23 -1.26 -0.25
C LEU A 73 6.93 0.00 0.27
N VAL A 74 8.09 -0.12 0.92
CA VAL A 74 8.88 1.06 1.31
C VAL A 74 9.31 1.84 0.08
N GLY A 75 9.87 1.17 -0.93
CA GLY A 75 10.34 1.80 -2.16
C GLY A 75 9.22 2.55 -2.90
N TRP A 76 8.03 1.95 -2.99
CA TRP A 76 6.88 2.57 -3.62
C TRP A 76 6.37 3.78 -2.83
N GLY A 77 6.27 3.69 -1.51
CA GLY A 77 5.89 4.84 -0.68
C GLY A 77 6.90 5.99 -0.76
N VAL A 78 8.20 5.71 -0.77
CA VAL A 78 9.25 6.71 -1.01
C VAL A 78 9.09 7.34 -2.40
N CYS A 79 8.82 6.54 -3.44
CA CYS A 79 8.57 7.06 -4.78
C CYS A 79 7.39 8.04 -4.81
N ILE A 80 6.25 7.69 -4.18
CA ILE A 80 5.08 8.57 -4.06
C ILE A 80 5.44 9.86 -3.29
N TRP A 81 6.21 9.75 -2.22
CA TRP A 81 6.69 10.91 -1.47
C TRP A 81 7.57 11.84 -2.32
N CYS A 82 8.47 11.29 -3.11
CA CYS A 82 9.30 12.05 -4.04
C CYS A 82 8.47 12.73 -5.15
N LEU A 83 7.49 12.03 -5.72
CA LEU A 83 6.54 12.61 -6.68
C LEU A 83 5.76 13.78 -6.05
N GLN A 84 5.28 13.60 -4.83
CA GLN A 84 4.61 14.65 -4.06
C GLN A 84 5.53 15.87 -3.87
N LYS A 85 6.78 15.64 -3.44
CA LYS A 85 7.70 16.69 -3.01
C LYS A 85 8.36 17.44 -4.17
N TRP A 86 8.72 16.74 -5.23
CA TRP A 86 9.57 17.28 -6.31
C TRP A 86 8.83 17.49 -7.63
N VAL A 87 7.74 16.75 -7.90
CA VAL A 87 7.10 16.74 -9.23
C VAL A 87 5.70 17.36 -9.19
N TYR A 88 4.99 17.26 -8.06
CA TYR A 88 3.58 17.63 -7.99
C TYR A 88 3.30 19.08 -8.41
N ASP A 89 4.14 20.04 -8.03
CA ASP A 89 3.93 21.46 -8.40
C ASP A 89 4.12 21.73 -9.89
N LEU A 90 4.89 20.88 -10.58
CA LEU A 90 5.14 20.98 -12.02
C LEU A 90 4.05 20.27 -12.83
N ALA A 91 3.54 19.13 -12.32
CA ALA A 91 2.57 18.30 -13.02
C ALA A 91 1.55 17.64 -12.06
N PRO A 92 0.62 18.41 -11.45
CA PRO A 92 -0.31 17.88 -10.45
C PRO A 92 -1.15 16.71 -10.97
N GLU A 93 -1.67 16.85 -12.19
CA GLU A 93 -2.54 15.86 -12.83
C GLU A 93 -1.76 14.61 -13.26
N GLY A 94 -0.54 14.79 -13.76
CA GLY A 94 0.37 13.70 -14.12
C GLY A 94 0.72 12.85 -12.90
N VAL A 95 1.09 13.49 -11.78
CA VAL A 95 1.34 12.78 -10.52
C VAL A 95 0.09 12.07 -10.01
N ARG A 96 -1.08 12.73 -10.01
CA ARG A 96 -2.35 12.11 -9.60
C ARG A 96 -2.64 10.84 -10.40
N LYS A 97 -2.55 10.91 -11.73
CA LYS A 97 -2.81 9.76 -12.61
C LYS A 97 -1.80 8.64 -12.42
N ALA A 98 -0.51 8.97 -12.28
CA ALA A 98 0.53 7.97 -12.04
C ALA A 98 0.29 7.20 -10.74
N VAL A 99 -0.01 7.92 -9.65
CA VAL A 99 -0.27 7.31 -8.34
C VAL A 99 -1.58 6.52 -8.34
N LEU A 100 -2.67 7.10 -8.88
CA LEU A 100 -3.95 6.40 -8.98
C LEU A 100 -3.85 5.13 -9.85
N GLY A 101 -3.18 5.22 -11.00
CA GLY A 101 -2.96 4.08 -11.89
C GLY A 101 -2.17 2.97 -11.21
N GLY A 102 -1.10 3.32 -10.48
CA GLY A 102 -0.33 2.36 -9.69
C GLY A 102 -1.16 1.68 -8.60
N ILE A 103 -1.97 2.45 -7.84
CA ILE A 103 -2.83 1.90 -6.79
C ILE A 103 -3.91 0.97 -7.38
N LEU A 104 -4.54 1.35 -8.50
CA LEU A 104 -5.52 0.51 -9.16
C LEU A 104 -4.91 -0.78 -9.70
N ALA A 105 -3.70 -0.70 -10.29
CA ALA A 105 -2.97 -1.88 -10.74
C ALA A 105 -2.65 -2.81 -9.55
N TRP A 106 -2.08 -2.27 -8.47
CA TRP A 106 -1.85 -3.03 -7.24
C TRP A 106 -3.14 -3.68 -6.73
N PHE A 107 -4.23 -2.92 -6.59
CA PHE A 107 -5.50 -3.45 -6.09
C PHE A 107 -6.01 -4.63 -6.92
N VAL A 108 -5.96 -4.54 -8.25
CA VAL A 108 -6.41 -5.61 -9.15
C VAL A 108 -5.52 -6.85 -9.01
N PHE A 109 -4.20 -6.71 -9.14
CA PHE A 109 -3.29 -7.86 -9.12
C PHE A 109 -3.18 -8.49 -7.73
N ASP A 110 -3.14 -7.70 -6.67
CA ASP A 110 -3.05 -8.20 -5.30
C ASP A 110 -4.34 -8.91 -4.88
N SER A 111 -5.52 -8.35 -5.21
CA SER A 111 -6.80 -8.97 -4.87
C SER A 111 -7.04 -10.25 -5.66
N THR A 112 -6.74 -10.26 -6.97
CA THR A 112 -6.87 -11.48 -7.78
C THR A 112 -5.87 -12.55 -7.37
N GLY A 113 -4.61 -12.17 -7.08
CA GLY A 113 -3.60 -13.07 -6.53
C GLY A 113 -3.99 -13.63 -5.15
N SER A 114 -4.61 -12.82 -4.31
CA SER A 114 -5.13 -13.25 -3.00
C SER A 114 -6.23 -14.30 -3.16
N ILE A 115 -7.20 -14.08 -4.05
CA ILE A 115 -8.26 -15.06 -4.33
C ILE A 115 -7.66 -16.34 -4.91
N ALA A 116 -6.75 -16.23 -5.88
CA ALA A 116 -6.11 -17.37 -6.54
C ALA A 116 -5.25 -18.22 -5.58
N SER A 117 -4.71 -17.61 -4.52
CA SER A 117 -3.90 -18.29 -3.50
C SER A 117 -4.70 -18.80 -2.30
N GLY A 118 -6.03 -18.67 -2.31
CA GLY A 118 -6.92 -19.12 -1.22
C GLY A 118 -7.13 -18.10 -0.10
N ASN A 119 -6.59 -16.88 -0.23
CA ASN A 119 -6.65 -15.79 0.75
C ASN A 119 -7.72 -14.76 0.38
N ALA A 120 -8.93 -15.19 0.01
CA ALA A 120 -9.97 -14.30 -0.54
C ALA A 120 -10.37 -13.15 0.41
N SER A 121 -10.21 -13.35 1.73
CA SER A 121 -10.39 -12.29 2.75
C SER A 121 -9.52 -11.07 2.49
N ASN A 122 -8.30 -11.24 1.97
CA ASN A 122 -7.40 -10.12 1.69
C ASN A 122 -7.95 -9.18 0.61
N ALA A 123 -8.74 -9.69 -0.35
CA ALA A 123 -9.40 -8.84 -1.34
C ALA A 123 -10.36 -7.82 -0.68
N LEU A 124 -11.00 -8.18 0.44
CA LEU A 124 -11.83 -7.25 1.23
C LEU A 124 -10.97 -6.17 1.90
N PHE A 125 -9.84 -6.55 2.51
CA PHE A 125 -8.91 -5.59 3.11
C PHE A 125 -8.31 -4.66 2.07
N ASN A 126 -8.02 -5.15 0.88
CA ASN A 126 -7.55 -4.33 -0.24
C ASN A 126 -8.54 -3.25 -0.65
N VAL A 127 -9.86 -3.48 -0.53
CA VAL A 127 -10.87 -2.43 -0.77
C VAL A 127 -10.70 -1.29 0.24
N ILE A 128 -10.46 -1.61 1.51
CA ILE A 128 -10.23 -0.61 2.57
C ILE A 128 -8.95 0.18 2.26
N VAL A 129 -7.85 -0.51 1.94
CA VAL A 129 -6.58 0.13 1.58
C VAL A 129 -6.72 0.98 0.33
N LEU A 130 -7.46 0.54 -0.68
CA LEU A 130 -7.74 1.30 -1.90
C LEU A 130 -8.38 2.65 -1.58
N PHE A 131 -9.43 2.67 -0.76
CA PHE A 131 -10.10 3.92 -0.39
C PHE A 131 -9.21 4.84 0.44
N LEU A 132 -8.44 4.29 1.38
CA LEU A 132 -7.50 5.07 2.21
C LEU A 132 -6.32 5.62 1.40
N ALA A 133 -5.76 4.83 0.49
CA ALA A 133 -4.62 5.23 -0.32
C ALA A 133 -5.02 6.25 -1.40
N VAL A 134 -6.19 6.10 -2.04
CA VAL A 134 -6.64 7.02 -3.09
C VAL A 134 -7.21 8.32 -2.52
N GLY A 135 -8.05 8.24 -1.48
CA GLY A 135 -8.70 9.40 -0.87
C GLY A 135 -9.33 10.37 -1.88
N PRO A 136 -8.95 11.66 -1.93
CA PRO A 136 -9.54 12.65 -2.83
C PRO A 136 -9.13 12.46 -4.30
N MET A 137 -8.11 11.63 -4.59
CA MET A 137 -7.50 11.55 -5.93
C MET A 137 -8.36 10.84 -6.98
N TRP A 138 -9.56 10.36 -6.63
CA TRP A 138 -10.55 9.85 -7.59
C TRP A 138 -10.95 10.88 -8.65
N ARG A 139 -10.87 12.16 -8.32
CA ARG A 139 -11.21 13.26 -9.22
C ARG A 139 -10.01 14.18 -9.39
N PRO A 140 -9.91 14.94 -10.50
CA PRO A 140 -8.89 15.98 -10.63
C PRO A 140 -9.06 17.07 -9.55
N ALA A 141 -7.93 17.61 -9.07
CA ALA A 141 -7.94 18.79 -8.21
C ALA A 141 -8.30 20.05 -9.00
N LYS A 142 -9.04 20.96 -8.37
CA LYS A 142 -9.21 22.33 -8.82
C LYS A 142 -7.95 23.14 -8.51
N GLN A 143 -7.62 24.07 -9.41
CA GLN A 143 -6.61 25.09 -9.13
C GLN A 143 -7.07 25.91 -7.91
N ASN A 144 -6.12 26.22 -7.04
CA ASN A 144 -6.33 27.15 -5.94
C ASN A 144 -6.33 28.58 -6.45
#